data_AF-A0A6B3I9E0-F1
#
_entry.id   AF-A0A6B3I9E0-F1
#
_cell.length_a   1.000
_cell.length_b   1.000
_cell.length_c   1.000
_cell.angle_alpha   90.00
_cell.angle_beta   90.00
_cell.angle_gamma   90.00
#
_symmetry.space_group_name_H-M   'P 1'
#
loop_
_entity.id
_entity.type
_entity.pdbx_description
1 polymer ?
#
loop_
_entity_poly.entity_id
_entity_poly.type
_entity_poly.pdbx_seq_one_letter_code
_entity_poly.pdbx_strand_id
1 'polypeptide(L)'
;IEAIAARAGVSKKTIYRWWPSKGAVLLEAFTDALVDATPFVDTGDIGADLRTHVAGAVKLLTVPPFGPAYAGILSELHHDDVLAQALKDQLVDPRVEEAVARLRSAQDQGQIPPGANLPLAVEMLYGPVYYRHVLRKPVQDE
;
A
#
# COMPACT_ATOMS: atom_id res chain seq x y z
N ILE A 1 17.29 5.97 -11.74
CA ILE A 1 18.39 6.32 -10.80
C ILE A 1 19.16 7.55 -11.26
N GLU A 2 19.63 7.64 -12.50
CA GLU A 2 20.35 8.84 -13.01
C GLU A 2 19.61 10.15 -12.76
N ALA A 3 18.34 10.24 -13.17
CA ALA A 3 17.53 11.43 -12.94
C ALA A 3 17.31 11.75 -11.44
N ILE A 4 17.29 10.74 -10.58
CA ILE A 4 17.17 10.92 -9.12
C ILE A 4 18.47 11.50 -8.56
N ALA A 5 19.60 10.89 -8.91
CA ALA A 5 20.93 11.33 -8.53
C ALA A 5 21.22 12.77 -8.99
N ALA A 6 20.92 13.09 -10.25
CA ALA A 6 21.09 14.43 -10.82
C ALA A 6 20.24 15.47 -10.09
N ARG A 7 18.96 15.17 -9.83
CA ARG A 7 18.05 16.11 -9.13
C ARG A 7 18.38 16.28 -7.66
N ALA A 8 18.88 15.24 -6.99
CA ALA A 8 19.31 15.29 -5.60
C ALA A 8 20.75 15.82 -5.42
N GLY A 9 21.49 16.07 -6.50
CA GLY A 9 22.89 16.54 -6.43
C GLY A 9 23.86 15.51 -5.84
N VAL A 10 23.55 14.21 -5.92
CA VAL A 10 24.36 13.13 -5.35
C VAL A 10 24.79 12.12 -6.41
N SER A 11 25.80 11.31 -6.11
CA SER A 11 26.25 10.24 -7.03
C SER A 11 25.28 9.04 -7.01
N LYS A 12 25.27 8.24 -8.08
CA LYS A 12 24.57 6.93 -8.09
C LYS A 12 25.02 6.03 -6.94
N LYS A 13 26.33 6.05 -6.63
CA LYS A 13 26.92 5.27 -5.52
C LYS A 13 26.33 5.69 -4.18
N THR A 14 26.04 6.98 -3.99
CA THR A 14 25.35 7.49 -2.80
C THR A 14 23.94 6.92 -2.72
N ILE A 15 23.18 6.92 -3.82
CA ILE A 15 21.83 6.34 -3.85
C ILE A 15 21.88 4.83 -3.56
N TYR A 16 22.70 4.07 -4.27
CA TYR A 16 22.78 2.61 -4.09
C TYR A 16 23.29 2.17 -2.71
N ARG A 17 23.97 3.04 -1.96
CA ARG A 17 24.37 2.78 -0.57
C ARG A 17 23.16 2.69 0.36
N TRP A 18 22.11 3.44 0.09
CA TRP A 18 20.89 3.48 0.91
C TRP A 18 19.77 2.61 0.33
N TRP A 19 19.66 2.57 -1.01
CA TRP A 19 18.64 1.81 -1.71
C TRP A 19 19.26 0.82 -2.68
N PRO A 20 19.17 -0.50 -2.42
CA PRO A 20 19.86 -1.51 -3.23
C PRO A 20 19.32 -1.59 -4.66
N SER A 21 18.09 -1.14 -4.92
CA SER A 21 17.48 -1.15 -6.25
C SER A 21 16.67 0.11 -6.53
N LYS A 22 16.29 0.32 -7.81
CA LYS A 22 15.36 1.39 -8.19
C LYS A 22 14.00 1.20 -7.51
N GLY A 23 13.56 -0.04 -7.35
CA GLY A 23 12.32 -0.38 -6.65
C GLY A 23 12.35 0.07 -5.20
N ALA A 24 13.47 -0.11 -4.50
CA ALA A 24 13.60 0.31 -3.10
C ALA A 24 13.47 1.83 -2.92
N VAL A 25 14.01 2.65 -3.82
CA VAL A 25 13.82 4.11 -3.79
C VAL A 25 12.35 4.48 -4.02
N LEU A 26 11.69 3.80 -4.96
CA LEU A 26 10.29 4.06 -5.27
C LEU A 26 9.36 3.61 -4.14
N LEU A 27 9.67 2.49 -3.50
CA LEU A 27 8.93 1.95 -2.36
C LEU A 27 8.91 2.97 -1.23
N GLU A 28 10.07 3.44 -0.79
CA GLU A 28 10.15 4.41 0.31
C GLU A 28 9.34 5.67 0.00
N ALA A 29 9.51 6.26 -1.19
CA ALA A 29 8.77 7.44 -1.60
C ALA A 29 7.25 7.20 -1.77
N PHE A 30 6.85 5.99 -2.12
CA PHE A 30 5.45 5.61 -2.30
C PHE A 30 4.76 5.35 -0.96
N THR A 31 5.45 4.74 0.00
CA THR A 31 4.92 4.37 1.31
C THR A 31 4.38 5.58 2.06
N ASP A 32 5.14 6.67 2.13
CA ASP A 32 4.71 7.90 2.81
C ASP A 32 3.39 8.44 2.23
N ALA A 33 3.33 8.55 0.89
CA ALA A 33 2.14 9.03 0.21
C ALA A 33 0.93 8.10 0.38
N LEU A 34 1.15 6.79 0.44
CA LEU A 34 0.09 5.81 0.67
C LEU A 34 -0.46 5.90 2.09
N VAL A 35 0.41 5.98 3.09
CA VAL A 35 0.01 6.12 4.50
C VAL A 35 -0.85 7.37 4.69
N ASP A 36 -0.41 8.51 4.17
CA ASP A 36 -1.16 9.78 4.24
C ASP A 36 -2.53 9.71 3.54
N ALA A 37 -2.60 9.00 2.40
CA ALA A 37 -3.83 8.89 1.63
C ALA A 37 -4.85 7.89 2.20
N THR A 38 -4.44 7.00 3.11
CA THR A 38 -5.26 5.88 3.59
C THR A 38 -5.32 5.79 5.12
N PRO A 39 -5.82 6.82 5.82
CA PRO A 39 -5.91 6.75 7.28
C PRO A 39 -6.94 5.71 7.73
N PHE A 40 -6.59 4.93 8.77
CA PHE A 40 -7.55 4.11 9.51
C PHE A 40 -8.26 4.98 10.55
N VAL A 41 -9.38 5.59 10.15
CA VAL A 41 -10.24 6.36 11.06
C VAL A 41 -11.12 5.42 11.89
N ASP A 42 -11.51 5.85 13.08
CA ASP A 42 -12.51 5.18 13.92
C ASP A 42 -13.68 6.13 14.16
N THR A 43 -14.61 6.18 13.20
CA THR A 43 -15.81 7.04 13.27
C THR A 43 -16.93 6.41 14.07
N GLY A 44 -16.79 5.13 14.45
CA GLY A 44 -17.85 4.30 15.04
C GLY A 44 -18.66 3.51 14.01
N ASP A 45 -18.43 3.66 12.71
CA ASP A 45 -19.01 2.82 11.64
C ASP A 45 -17.89 2.16 10.82
N ILE A 46 -17.67 0.86 11.05
CA ILE A 46 -16.58 0.14 10.36
C ILE A 46 -16.79 0.08 8.84
N GLY A 47 -18.05 0.04 8.38
CA GLY A 47 -18.34 0.04 6.95
C GLY A 47 -17.95 1.35 6.28
N ALA A 48 -18.26 2.48 6.93
CA ALA A 48 -17.86 3.81 6.46
C ALA A 48 -16.33 3.99 6.49
N ASP A 49 -15.68 3.51 7.53
CA ASP A 49 -14.23 3.62 7.71
C ASP A 49 -13.46 2.81 6.66
N LEU A 50 -13.86 1.55 6.42
CA LEU A 50 -13.25 0.72 5.38
C LEU A 50 -13.50 1.26 3.96
N ARG A 51 -14.69 1.82 3.71
CA ARG A 51 -14.98 2.49 2.42
C ARG A 51 -14.05 3.68 2.21
N THR A 52 -13.90 4.54 3.21
CA THR A 52 -13.02 5.72 3.15
C THR A 52 -11.57 5.30 2.89
N HIS A 53 -11.09 4.30 3.63
CA HIS A 53 -9.75 3.75 3.48
C HIS A 53 -9.48 3.19 2.08
N VAL A 54 -10.35 2.32 1.57
CA VAL A 54 -10.20 1.71 0.25
C VAL A 54 -10.35 2.75 -0.87
N ALA A 55 -11.26 3.70 -0.73
CA ALA A 55 -11.42 4.80 -1.69
C ALA A 55 -10.14 5.66 -1.78
N GLY A 56 -9.49 5.94 -0.64
CA GLY A 56 -8.20 6.60 -0.59
C GLY A 56 -7.12 5.84 -1.36
N ALA A 57 -7.04 4.52 -1.16
CA ALA A 57 -6.06 3.67 -1.83
C ALA A 57 -6.29 3.66 -3.35
N VAL A 58 -7.54 3.45 -3.77
CA VAL A 58 -7.93 3.46 -5.19
C VAL A 58 -7.61 4.81 -5.82
N LYS A 59 -7.96 5.92 -5.16
CA LYS A 59 -7.69 7.28 -5.65
C LYS A 59 -6.20 7.54 -5.81
N LEU A 60 -5.36 7.15 -4.86
CA LEU A 60 -3.92 7.33 -4.99
C LEU A 60 -3.38 6.54 -6.20
N LEU A 61 -3.83 5.29 -6.37
CA LEU A 61 -3.40 4.43 -7.47
C LEU A 61 -3.89 4.88 -8.85
N THR A 62 -4.88 5.78 -8.95
CA THR A 62 -5.32 6.37 -10.23
C THR A 62 -4.59 7.67 -10.58
N VAL A 63 -3.82 8.24 -9.66
CA VAL A 63 -3.10 9.52 -9.86
C VAL A 63 -1.64 9.27 -10.26
N PRO A 64 -1.18 9.79 -11.42
CA PRO A 64 0.25 9.83 -11.72
C PRO A 64 1.00 10.78 -10.76
N PRO A 65 2.22 10.43 -10.30
CA PRO A 65 3.01 9.27 -10.72
C PRO A 65 2.78 7.99 -9.89
N PHE A 66 1.91 8.00 -8.88
CA PHE A 66 1.79 6.94 -7.88
C PHE A 66 1.34 5.60 -8.44
N GLY A 67 0.28 5.57 -9.24
CA GLY A 67 -0.19 4.33 -9.88
C GLY A 67 0.91 3.64 -10.71
N PRO A 68 1.53 4.33 -11.68
CA PRO A 68 2.65 3.78 -12.45
C PRO A 68 3.86 3.39 -11.60
N ALA A 69 4.18 4.15 -10.54
CA ALA A 69 5.28 3.83 -9.63
C ALA A 69 5.01 2.51 -8.89
N TYR A 70 3.79 2.33 -8.39
CA TYR A 70 3.40 1.12 -7.68
C TYR A 70 3.37 -0.11 -8.59
N ALA A 71 2.81 0.02 -9.80
CA ALA A 71 2.84 -1.05 -10.80
C ALA A 71 4.29 -1.48 -11.13
N GLY A 72 5.22 -0.51 -11.18
CA GLY A 72 6.63 -0.78 -11.40
C GLY A 72 7.33 -1.47 -10.21
N ILE A 73 6.86 -1.27 -8.97
CA ILE A 73 7.33 -2.04 -7.82
C ILE A 73 6.80 -3.48 -7.92
N LEU A 74 5.49 -3.64 -8.18
CA LEU A 74 4.84 -4.95 -8.27
C LEU A 74 5.44 -5.85 -9.36
N SER A 75 5.88 -5.28 -10.49
CA SER A 75 6.48 -6.07 -11.58
C SER A 75 7.84 -6.68 -11.23
N GLU A 76 8.55 -6.11 -10.26
CA GLU A 76 9.91 -6.55 -9.89
C GLU A 76 9.90 -7.59 -8.76
N LEU A 77 8.79 -7.74 -8.01
CA LEU A 77 8.76 -8.57 -6.79
C LEU A 77 9.10 -10.05 -7.00
N HIS A 78 8.86 -10.59 -8.20
CA HIS A 78 9.20 -11.99 -8.52
C HIS A 78 10.67 -12.19 -8.92
N HIS A 79 11.43 -11.11 -9.10
CA HIS A 79 12.81 -11.14 -9.58
C HIS A 79 13.81 -10.52 -8.60
N ASP A 80 13.32 -9.74 -7.62
CA ASP A 80 14.11 -9.06 -6.59
C ASP A 80 13.56 -9.39 -5.20
N ASP A 81 14.07 -10.47 -4.59
CA ASP A 81 13.65 -10.94 -3.26
C ASP A 81 13.92 -9.89 -2.17
N VAL A 82 14.95 -9.05 -2.35
CA VAL A 82 15.28 -7.98 -1.40
C VAL A 82 14.22 -6.90 -1.45
N LEU A 83 13.75 -6.52 -2.64
CA LEU A 83 12.63 -5.61 -2.80
C LEU A 83 11.33 -6.22 -2.30
N ALA A 84 11.07 -7.51 -2.56
CA ALA A 84 9.88 -8.19 -2.07
C ALA A 84 9.81 -8.19 -0.54
N GLN A 85 10.94 -8.48 0.12
CA GLN A 85 11.05 -8.41 1.58
C GLN A 85 10.89 -6.97 2.07
N ALA A 86 11.52 -5.99 1.42
CA ALA A 86 11.38 -4.59 1.79
C ALA A 86 9.92 -4.09 1.67
N LEU A 87 9.21 -4.44 0.59
CA LEU A 87 7.80 -4.11 0.42
C LEU A 87 6.96 -4.71 1.54
N LYS A 88 7.26 -5.96 1.92
CA LYS A 88 6.56 -6.63 3.01
C LYS A 88 6.77 -5.90 4.34
N ASP A 89 8.02 -5.69 4.71
CA ASP A 89 8.39 -5.14 6.02
C ASP A 89 8.02 -3.66 6.17
N GLN A 90 8.19 -2.87 5.10
CA GLN A 90 8.01 -1.42 5.17
C GLN A 90 6.58 -0.98 4.89
N LEU A 91 5.80 -1.78 4.18
CA LEU A 91 4.47 -1.40 3.74
C LEU A 91 3.39 -2.43 4.08
N VAL A 92 3.53 -3.69 3.68
CA VAL A 92 2.41 -4.64 3.79
C VAL A 92 2.12 -4.98 5.25
N ASP A 93 3.12 -5.44 6.00
CA ASP A 93 2.91 -5.93 7.37
C ASP A 93 2.42 -4.82 8.32
N PRO A 94 3.02 -3.61 8.37
CA PRO A 94 2.52 -2.52 9.20
C PRO A 94 1.06 -2.14 8.88
N ARG A 95 0.71 -2.12 7.60
CA ARG A 95 -0.64 -1.74 7.15
C ARG A 95 -1.66 -2.83 7.41
N VAL A 96 -1.25 -4.10 7.37
CA VAL A 96 -2.08 -5.23 7.80
C VAL A 96 -2.31 -5.18 9.30
N GLU A 97 -1.28 -4.90 10.10
CA GLU A 97 -1.41 -4.76 11.56
C GLU A 97 -2.39 -3.65 11.95
N GLU A 98 -2.28 -2.47 11.33
CA GLU A 98 -3.21 -1.35 11.55
C GLU A 98 -4.64 -1.69 11.13
N ALA A 99 -4.82 -2.35 9.97
CA ALA A 99 -6.13 -2.80 9.52
C ALA A 99 -6.75 -3.80 10.49
N VAL A 100 -5.98 -4.78 10.95
CA VAL A 100 -6.41 -5.78 11.92
C VAL A 100 -6.77 -5.10 13.25
N ALA A 101 -6.00 -4.11 13.70
CA ALA A 101 -6.30 -3.36 14.91
C ALA A 101 -7.64 -2.61 14.78
N ARG A 102 -7.88 -1.94 13.64
CA ARG A 102 -9.16 -1.26 13.38
C ARG A 102 -10.34 -2.24 13.34
N LEU A 103 -10.19 -3.38 12.67
CA LEU A 103 -11.22 -4.43 12.64
C LEU A 103 -11.47 -5.02 14.03
N ARG A 104 -10.43 -5.15 14.86
CA ARG A 104 -10.55 -5.64 16.23
C ARG A 104 -11.33 -4.67 17.12
N SER A 105 -11.05 -3.36 17.02
CA SER A 105 -11.88 -2.33 17.67
C SER A 105 -13.36 -2.46 17.27
N ALA A 106 -13.65 -2.66 15.97
CA ALA A 106 -15.02 -2.88 15.50
C ALA A 106 -15.65 -4.20 16.02
N GLN A 107 -14.85 -5.26 16.18
CA GLN A 107 -15.28 -6.53 16.76
C GLN A 107 -15.64 -6.36 18.24
N ASP A 108 -14.84 -5.63 19.01
CA ASP A 108 -15.10 -5.33 20.43
C ASP A 108 -16.37 -4.48 20.61
N GLN A 109 -16.69 -3.65 19.61
CA GLN A 109 -17.93 -2.87 19.52
C GLN A 109 -19.14 -3.68 19.00
N GLY A 110 -18.96 -4.98 18.68
CA GLY A 110 -20.02 -5.86 18.20
C GLY A 110 -20.41 -5.67 16.72
N GLN A 111 -19.65 -4.89 15.94
CA GLN A 111 -19.91 -4.66 14.51
C GLN A 111 -19.41 -5.81 13.62
N ILE A 112 -18.48 -6.62 14.13
CA ILE A 112 -17.91 -7.79 13.44
C ILE A 112 -18.12 -9.03 14.33
N PRO A 113 -18.50 -10.21 13.77
CA PRO A 113 -18.64 -11.43 14.54
C PRO A 113 -17.36 -11.80 15.32
N PRO A 114 -17.46 -12.29 16.58
CA PRO A 114 -16.28 -12.60 17.41
C PRO A 114 -15.40 -13.73 16.85
N GLY A 115 -15.95 -14.60 16.00
CA GLY A 115 -15.21 -15.68 15.34
C GLY A 115 -14.63 -15.32 13.98
N ALA A 116 -14.75 -14.06 13.53
CA ALA A 116 -14.23 -13.65 12.23
C ALA A 116 -12.71 -13.71 12.17
N ASN A 117 -12.16 -14.27 11.09
CA ASN A 117 -10.72 -14.24 10.82
C ASN A 117 -10.34 -12.86 10.27
N LEU A 118 -9.88 -11.96 11.16
CA LEU A 118 -9.56 -10.58 10.78
C LEU A 118 -8.39 -10.48 9.77
N PRO A 119 -7.28 -11.24 9.90
CA PRO A 119 -6.25 -11.27 8.86
C PRO A 119 -6.80 -11.61 7.46
N LEU A 120 -7.63 -12.65 7.36
CA LEU A 120 -8.26 -13.01 6.09
C LEU A 120 -9.21 -11.92 5.58
N ALA A 121 -9.95 -11.24 6.47
CA ALA A 121 -10.78 -10.11 6.09
C ALA A 121 -9.96 -8.96 5.46
N VAL A 122 -8.75 -8.70 5.98
CA VAL A 122 -7.83 -7.71 5.40
C VAL A 122 -7.31 -8.16 4.04
N GLU A 123 -6.97 -9.44 3.86
CA GLU A 123 -6.59 -9.98 2.54
C GLU A 123 -7.71 -9.83 1.51
N MET A 124 -8.96 -10.14 1.90
CA MET A 124 -10.14 -9.97 1.04
C MET A 124 -10.45 -8.50 0.75
N LEU A 125 -10.08 -7.57 1.63
CA LEU A 125 -10.26 -6.13 1.42
C LEU A 125 -9.30 -5.59 0.35
N TYR A 126 -8.01 -5.97 0.42
CA TYR A 126 -6.99 -5.44 -0.48
C TYR A 126 -6.86 -6.22 -1.79
N GLY A 127 -7.12 -7.52 -1.79
CA GLY A 127 -6.98 -8.39 -2.96
C GLY A 127 -7.66 -7.83 -4.23
N PRO A 128 -8.93 -7.38 -4.16
CA PRO A 128 -9.61 -6.73 -5.29
C PRO A 128 -8.92 -5.45 -5.78
N VAL A 129 -8.35 -4.64 -4.89
CA VAL A 129 -7.63 -3.40 -5.26
C VAL A 129 -6.40 -3.74 -6.09
N TYR A 130 -5.57 -4.69 -5.60
CA TYR A 130 -4.40 -5.19 -6.33
C TYR A 130 -4.77 -5.81 -7.67
N TYR A 131 -5.74 -6.73 -7.67
CA TYR A 131 -6.20 -7.42 -8.86
C TYR A 131 -6.63 -6.43 -9.96
N ARG A 132 -7.39 -5.40 -9.57
CA ARG A 132 -7.84 -4.37 -10.52
C ARG A 132 -6.70 -3.49 -11.00
N HIS A 133 -5.82 -3.07 -10.11
CA HIS A 133 -4.69 -2.20 -10.43
C HIS A 133 -3.72 -2.88 -11.39
N VAL A 134 -3.28 -4.11 -11.06
CA VAL A 134 -2.34 -4.89 -11.89
C VAL A 134 -2.94 -5.20 -13.26
N LEU A 135 -4.22 -5.55 -13.32
CA LEU A 135 -4.92 -5.82 -14.58
C LEU A 135 -5.41 -4.55 -15.29
N ARG A 136 -5.10 -3.37 -14.77
CA ARG A 136 -5.48 -2.06 -15.35
C ARG A 136 -6.97 -1.98 -15.69
N LYS A 137 -7.83 -2.50 -14.81
CA LYS A 137 -9.27 -2.46 -15.04
C LYS A 137 -9.77 -1.02 -15.02
N PRO A 138 -10.74 -0.66 -15.88
CA PRO A 138 -11.34 0.67 -15.83
C PRO A 138 -11.96 0.93 -14.45
N VAL A 139 -11.97 2.18 -14.02
CA VAL A 139 -12.74 2.60 -12.84
C VAL A 139 -14.21 2.20 -13.08
N GLN A 140 -14.82 1.53 -12.12
CA GLN A 140 -16.26 1.30 -12.18
C GLN A 140 -16.93 2.59 -11.75
N ASP A 141 -17.80 3.11 -12.62
CA ASP A 141 -18.75 4.14 -12.21
C ASP A 141 -19.68 3.53 -11.15
N GLU A 142 -20.00 4.34 -10.13
CA GLU A 142 -20.87 3.96 -9.00
C GLU A 142 -22.32 3.71 -9.45
#